data_AF-A0A8J2M713-F1
#
_entry.id   AF-A0A8J2M713-F1
#
_cell.length_a   1.000
_cell.length_b   1.000
_cell.length_c   1.000
_cell.angle_alpha   90.00
_cell.angle_beta   90.00
_cell.angle_gamma   90.00
#
_symmetry.space_group_name_H-M   'P 1'
#
loop_
_entity.id
_entity.type
_entity.pdbx_description
1 polymer ?
#
loop_
_entity_poly.entity_id
_entity_poly.type
_entity_poly.pdbx_seq_one_letter_code
_entity_poly.pdbx_strand_id
1 'polypeptide(L)'
;MDEWWALDGGYTWRLVAQIVDDSRVGFNRACVDLEPWQIVSYTLSVTCFFIWLRKLLKGDRPLPTRIRAVIFSALRMIPWINAQIKEEMKKARKDFEESIHQYDERKEFYKFLPERGLATSNIIHEAELYKTMSEFSFYEGHVSGVVFADVDEEHRALLRKMFEMFIYSDPLYPEVFPGCRKMEAEIVRIVASLLHGGPGSCGTVTSNDTESNMLACLTYRNRAFARGIRHPEMLVPVTAHAAFDKAAKVLQMRIRHIPVDKNKRVDVGAMKYAISNETCMLVASAPNYPFGTIDNIKAISELSQRYDIPLHVDATLGGFILSIMERCDFPVKSYDFRVPGVTSISCDIYKYGFAPNGTSLILYRDSSLLHHQYFCNSEWPGGIYMTPTLAGNRDGCAIALTWATLLYNGRTGYAERTEAIINTVRKIRTGIEKCSHIQLLCESDVTTVVFTTKDLNIYALADRMNKLGWVLSTLQNPPAVHMCVTLNHTKTGVVENFLRELNMACEDLVSNPEFSQHSRTAAIYDMVSAVPDLMEEISHMYLDSYYAIPSPPGGRTLNVEGRKKSLIPSKIA
;
A
#
# COMPACT_ATOMS: atom_id res chain seq x y z
N MET A 1 -9.35 51.75 36.81
CA MET A 1 -8.74 50.62 36.06
C MET A 1 -7.80 51.25 35.03
N ASP A 2 -6.91 52.14 35.51
CA ASP A 2 -6.35 53.25 34.73
C ASP A 2 -4.82 53.34 34.88
N GLU A 3 -4.16 52.19 35.02
CA GLU A 3 -2.69 52.11 35.12
C GLU A 3 -2.12 50.99 34.23
N TRP A 4 -2.71 50.75 33.06
CA TRP A 4 -2.21 49.71 32.12
C TRP A 4 -1.76 50.25 30.75
N TRP A 5 -1.72 51.57 30.53
CA TRP A 5 -1.43 52.15 29.19
C TRP A 5 -0.34 53.23 29.16
N ALA A 6 0.61 53.20 30.09
CA ALA A 6 1.82 54.03 29.98
C ALA A 6 2.95 53.21 29.37
N LEU A 7 3.12 53.31 28.03
CA LEU A 7 4.35 53.01 27.26
C LEU A 7 4.05 53.31 25.77
N ASP A 8 4.49 54.47 25.25
CA ASP A 8 4.71 54.89 23.84
C ASP A 8 3.73 54.49 22.69
N GLY A 9 2.56 53.91 22.97
CA GLY A 9 1.56 53.52 21.96
C GLY A 9 0.39 54.51 21.76
N GLY A 10 0.33 55.60 22.52
CA GLY A 10 -0.88 56.45 22.60
C GLY A 10 -1.26 57.15 21.30
N TYR A 11 -0.29 57.55 20.48
CA TYR A 11 -0.55 58.22 19.20
C TYR A 11 -0.95 57.23 18.10
N THR A 12 -0.30 56.07 18.07
CA THR A 12 -0.62 54.96 17.16
C THR A 12 -2.01 54.41 17.44
N TRP A 13 -2.40 54.21 18.70
CA TRP A 13 -3.75 53.75 19.04
C TRP A 13 -4.84 54.78 18.71
N ARG A 14 -4.57 56.08 18.86
CA ARG A 14 -5.51 57.14 18.42
C ARG A 14 -5.68 57.19 16.90
N LEU A 15 -4.57 57.08 16.15
CA LEU A 15 -4.61 57.03 14.69
C LEU A 15 -5.38 55.79 14.21
N VAL A 16 -5.14 54.63 14.83
CA VAL A 16 -5.88 53.39 14.55
C VAL A 16 -7.37 53.57 14.88
N ALA A 17 -7.71 54.15 16.03
CA ALA A 17 -9.11 54.39 16.40
C ALA A 17 -9.83 55.33 15.43
N GLN A 18 -9.15 56.38 14.97
CA GLN A 18 -9.70 57.32 13.99
C GLN A 18 -9.90 56.67 12.61
N ILE A 19 -8.91 55.88 12.14
CA ILE A 19 -9.04 55.11 10.90
C ILE A 19 -10.20 54.11 10.99
N VAL A 20 -10.39 53.47 12.14
CA VAL A 20 -11.51 52.54 12.38
C VAL A 20 -12.85 53.27 12.34
N ASP A 21 -12.96 54.45 12.95
CA ASP A 21 -14.21 55.21 12.94
C ASP A 21 -14.52 55.81 11.55
N ASP A 22 -13.52 56.35 10.85
CA ASP A 22 -13.67 56.82 9.47
C ASP A 22 -14.08 55.68 8.53
N SER A 23 -13.51 54.48 8.72
CA SER A 23 -13.89 53.28 7.97
C SER A 23 -15.32 52.84 8.29
N ARG A 24 -15.74 52.90 9.57
CA ARG A 24 -17.10 52.59 10.00
C ARG A 24 -18.12 53.55 9.38
N VAL A 25 -17.84 54.85 9.42
CA VAL A 25 -18.70 55.88 8.83
C VAL A 25 -18.77 55.73 7.30
N GLY A 26 -17.63 55.46 6.65
CA GLY A 26 -17.58 55.17 5.22
C GLY A 26 -18.39 53.94 4.82
N PHE A 27 -18.26 52.85 5.57
CA PHE A 27 -19.03 51.62 5.36
C PHE A 27 -20.54 51.85 5.55
N ASN A 28 -20.93 52.53 6.64
CA ASN A 28 -22.33 52.84 6.90
C ASN A 28 -22.93 53.70 5.78
N ARG A 29 -22.20 54.69 5.26
CA ARG A 29 -22.62 55.50 4.11
C ARG A 29 -22.83 54.66 2.85
N ALA A 30 -21.96 53.71 2.58
CA ALA A 30 -22.07 52.82 1.43
C ALA A 30 -23.24 51.83 1.52
N CYS A 31 -23.77 51.59 2.73
CA CYS A 31 -24.89 50.66 2.97
C CYS A 31 -26.23 51.36 3.25
N VAL A 32 -26.32 52.70 3.16
CA VAL A 32 -27.55 53.46 3.48
C VAL A 32 -28.74 53.03 2.62
N ASP A 33 -28.50 52.72 1.35
CA ASP A 33 -29.56 52.38 0.39
C ASP A 33 -29.87 50.87 0.33
N LEU A 34 -29.25 50.07 1.22
CA LEU A 34 -29.44 48.61 1.26
C LEU A 34 -30.43 48.22 2.36
N GLU A 35 -31.35 47.33 2.02
CA GLU A 35 -32.26 46.75 3.00
C GLU A 35 -31.50 45.78 3.94
N PRO A 36 -31.93 45.61 5.21
CA PRO A 36 -31.22 44.76 6.17
C PRO A 36 -30.96 43.32 5.69
N TRP A 37 -31.86 42.73 4.91
CA TRP A 37 -31.66 41.38 4.35
C TRP A 37 -30.57 41.34 3.27
N GLN A 38 -30.37 42.41 2.50
CA GLN A 38 -29.32 42.52 1.50
C GLN A 38 -27.95 42.57 2.16
N ILE A 39 -27.83 43.35 3.24
CA ILE A 39 -26.59 43.43 4.04
C ILE A 39 -26.24 42.05 4.62
N VAL A 40 -27.21 41.33 5.19
CA VAL A 40 -27.01 39.97 5.72
C VAL A 40 -26.62 39.00 4.59
N SER A 41 -27.31 39.05 3.44
CA SER A 41 -27.05 38.19 2.29
C SER A 41 -25.67 38.42 1.69
N TYR A 42 -25.25 39.68 1.50
CA TYR A 42 -23.92 40.02 1.01
C TYR A 42 -22.83 39.61 2.00
N THR A 43 -23.05 39.83 3.30
CA THR A 43 -22.08 39.41 4.33
C THR A 43 -21.91 37.90 4.35
N LEU A 44 -23.00 37.12 4.29
CA LEU A 44 -22.95 35.67 4.19
C LEU A 44 -22.28 35.21 2.90
N SER A 45 -22.62 35.82 1.75
CA SER A 45 -22.06 35.46 0.45
C SER A 45 -20.56 35.73 0.37
N VAL A 46 -20.12 36.90 0.84
CA VAL A 46 -18.70 37.29 0.90
C VAL A 46 -17.94 36.40 1.89
N THR A 47 -18.52 36.10 3.06
CA THR A 47 -17.91 35.20 4.04
C THR A 47 -17.77 33.78 3.49
N CYS A 48 -18.84 33.24 2.89
CA CYS A 48 -18.81 31.95 2.20
C CYS A 48 -17.80 31.93 1.06
N PHE A 49 -17.70 33.01 0.28
CA PHE A 49 -16.71 33.16 -0.79
C PHE A 49 -15.28 33.18 -0.24
N PHE A 50 -15.00 33.92 0.84
CA PHE A 50 -13.67 33.92 1.46
C PHE A 50 -13.33 32.59 2.12
N ILE A 51 -14.28 31.92 2.76
CA ILE A 51 -14.09 30.56 3.29
C ILE A 51 -13.81 29.58 2.15
N TRP A 52 -14.57 29.66 1.07
CA TRP A 52 -14.40 28.83 -0.13
C TRP A 52 -13.06 29.10 -0.81
N LEU A 53 -12.70 30.37 -1.03
CA LEU A 53 -11.43 30.79 -1.61
C LEU A 53 -10.25 30.38 -0.72
N ARG A 54 -10.37 30.55 0.60
CA ARG A 54 -9.35 30.10 1.54
C ARG A 54 -9.19 28.59 1.54
N LYS A 55 -10.27 27.81 1.46
CA LYS A 55 -10.20 26.34 1.27
C LYS A 55 -9.56 25.98 -0.07
N LEU A 56 -9.94 26.69 -1.15
CA LEU A 56 -9.42 26.47 -2.49
C LEU A 56 -7.95 26.87 -2.62
N LEU A 57 -7.44 27.80 -1.81
CA LEU A 57 -6.02 28.17 -1.75
C LEU A 57 -5.22 27.28 -0.77
N LYS A 58 -5.81 26.84 0.34
CA LYS A 58 -5.13 26.04 1.40
C LYS A 58 -5.19 24.52 1.28
N GLY A 59 -5.85 23.95 0.28
CA GLY A 59 -5.78 22.50 0.05
C GLY A 59 -4.35 22.01 -0.21
N ASP A 60 -4.20 20.71 -0.46
CA ASP A 60 -2.89 20.09 -0.68
C ASP A 60 -2.59 19.80 -2.17
N ARG A 61 -3.61 19.79 -3.04
CA ARG A 61 -3.46 19.51 -4.50
C ARG A 61 -3.07 20.75 -5.31
N PRO A 62 -2.38 20.68 -6.46
CA PRO A 62 -2.12 21.87 -7.29
C PRO A 62 -3.40 22.66 -7.64
N LEU A 63 -3.29 23.99 -7.72
CA LEU A 63 -4.44 24.88 -8.01
C LEU A 63 -5.22 24.51 -9.28
N PRO A 64 -4.57 24.16 -10.42
CA PRO A 64 -5.30 23.74 -11.63
C PRO A 64 -6.17 22.50 -11.41
N THR A 65 -5.69 21.54 -10.62
CA THR A 65 -6.43 20.31 -10.30
C THR A 65 -7.67 20.61 -9.47
N ARG A 66 -7.58 21.55 -8.52
CA ARG A 66 -8.75 21.97 -7.71
C ARG A 66 -9.80 22.65 -8.56
N ILE A 67 -9.38 23.56 -9.45
CA ILE A 67 -10.29 24.26 -10.37
C ILE A 67 -10.98 23.24 -11.29
N ARG A 68 -10.22 22.30 -11.87
CA ARG A 68 -10.76 21.22 -12.71
C ARG A 68 -11.81 20.40 -11.96
N ALA A 69 -11.55 19.99 -10.73
CA ALA A 69 -12.50 19.22 -9.92
C ALA A 69 -13.80 20.00 -9.64
N VAL A 70 -13.71 21.32 -9.38
CA VAL A 70 -14.89 22.18 -9.21
C VAL A 70 -15.70 22.27 -10.50
N ILE A 71 -15.03 22.49 -11.65
CA ILE A 71 -15.68 22.53 -12.97
C ILE A 71 -16.35 21.19 -13.27
N PHE A 72 -15.66 20.08 -13.03
CA PHE A 72 -16.19 18.73 -13.22
C PHE A 72 -17.42 18.48 -12.34
N SER A 73 -17.38 18.87 -11.07
CA SER A 73 -18.53 18.79 -10.17
C SER A 73 -19.71 19.62 -10.67
N ALA A 74 -19.47 20.81 -11.23
CA ALA A 74 -20.53 21.64 -11.80
C ALA A 74 -21.13 21.01 -13.07
N LEU A 75 -20.28 20.46 -13.96
CA LEU A 75 -20.73 19.73 -15.16
C LEU A 75 -21.58 18.51 -14.80
N ARG A 76 -21.24 17.79 -13.73
CA ARG A 76 -22.02 16.65 -13.24
C ARG A 76 -23.41 17.03 -12.71
N MET A 77 -23.64 18.29 -12.34
CA MET A 77 -24.99 18.74 -11.97
C MET A 77 -25.93 18.85 -13.18
N ILE A 78 -25.40 18.87 -14.40
CA ILE A 78 -26.19 18.89 -15.64
C ILE A 78 -26.85 17.51 -15.82
N PRO A 79 -28.20 17.42 -15.90
CA PRO A 79 -28.91 16.13 -15.90
C PRO A 79 -28.49 15.15 -17.00
N TRP A 80 -28.28 15.62 -18.24
CA TRP A 80 -27.89 14.73 -19.35
C TRP A 80 -26.48 14.17 -19.18
N ILE A 81 -25.54 14.98 -18.69
CA ILE A 81 -24.16 14.57 -18.45
C ILE A 81 -24.13 13.54 -17.33
N ASN A 82 -24.86 13.80 -16.24
CA ASN A 82 -24.98 12.86 -15.14
C ASN A 82 -25.61 11.52 -15.57
N ALA A 83 -26.63 11.56 -16.43
CA ALA A 83 -27.25 10.35 -16.98
C ALA A 83 -26.24 9.53 -17.80
N GLN A 84 -25.45 10.18 -18.65
CA GLN A 84 -24.42 9.52 -19.45
C GLN A 84 -23.31 8.92 -18.58
N ILE A 85 -22.81 9.66 -17.59
CA ILE A 85 -21.82 9.15 -16.62
C ILE A 85 -22.37 7.94 -15.88
N LYS A 86 -23.62 7.98 -15.40
CA LYS A 86 -24.24 6.85 -14.70
C LYS A 86 -24.34 5.61 -15.58
N GLU A 87 -24.66 5.77 -16.86
CA GLU A 87 -24.75 4.63 -17.78
C GLU A 87 -23.38 4.00 -18.03
N GLU A 88 -22.33 4.81 -18.25
CA GLU A 88 -20.95 4.30 -18.38
C GLU A 88 -20.46 3.62 -17.09
N MET A 89 -20.74 4.22 -15.92
CA MET A 89 -20.40 3.62 -14.63
C MET A 89 -21.14 2.29 -14.39
N LYS A 90 -22.38 2.16 -14.86
CA LYS A 90 -23.15 0.91 -14.79
C LYS A 90 -22.54 -0.19 -15.65
N LYS A 91 -22.08 0.14 -16.87
CA LYS A 91 -21.34 -0.79 -17.74
C LYS A 91 -20.04 -1.23 -17.06
N ALA A 92 -19.25 -0.26 -16.60
CA ALA A 92 -17.99 -0.55 -15.91
C ALA A 92 -18.18 -1.45 -14.69
N ARG A 93 -19.22 -1.21 -13.87
CA ARG A 93 -19.58 -2.11 -12.76
C ARG A 93 -19.83 -3.54 -13.22
N LYS A 94 -20.64 -3.71 -14.27
CA LYS A 94 -20.97 -5.03 -14.80
C LYS A 94 -19.72 -5.74 -15.32
N ASP A 95 -18.84 -5.02 -16.01
CA ASP A 95 -17.59 -5.57 -16.53
C ASP A 95 -16.63 -5.97 -15.39
N PHE A 96 -16.57 -5.19 -14.30
CA PHE A 96 -15.80 -5.57 -13.11
C PHE A 96 -16.36 -6.83 -12.44
N GLU A 97 -17.66 -6.91 -12.22
CA GLU A 97 -18.31 -8.11 -11.66
C GLU A 97 -18.08 -9.34 -12.54
N GLU A 98 -18.24 -9.21 -13.86
CA GLU A 98 -17.97 -10.31 -14.80
C GLU A 98 -16.49 -10.72 -14.78
N SER A 99 -15.56 -9.76 -14.66
CA SER A 99 -14.12 -10.05 -14.61
C SER A 99 -13.68 -10.70 -13.30
N ILE A 100 -14.20 -10.28 -12.14
CA ILE A 100 -13.82 -10.86 -10.84
C ILE A 100 -14.42 -12.26 -10.67
N HIS A 101 -15.68 -12.44 -11.09
CA HIS A 101 -16.39 -13.71 -11.00
C HIS A 101 -16.21 -14.60 -12.24
N GLN A 102 -15.20 -14.36 -13.08
CA GLN A 102 -14.97 -15.15 -14.29
C GLN A 102 -14.62 -16.61 -13.97
N TYR A 103 -13.98 -16.85 -12.82
CA TYR A 103 -13.61 -18.19 -12.34
C TYR A 103 -14.71 -18.88 -11.53
N ASP A 104 -15.78 -18.16 -11.19
CA ASP A 104 -16.93 -18.70 -10.47
C ASP A 104 -17.91 -19.37 -11.43
N GLU A 105 -17.47 -20.41 -12.16
CA GLU A 105 -18.25 -21.01 -13.27
C GLU A 105 -19.70 -21.35 -12.90
N ARG A 106 -19.91 -21.87 -11.68
CA ARG A 106 -21.23 -22.25 -11.17
C ARG A 106 -22.04 -21.07 -10.61
N LYS A 107 -21.35 -19.99 -10.19
CA LYS A 107 -21.93 -18.84 -9.44
C LYS A 107 -22.84 -19.29 -8.28
N GLU A 108 -22.45 -20.38 -7.61
CA GLU A 108 -23.14 -20.93 -6.45
C GLU A 108 -22.42 -20.52 -5.17
N PHE A 109 -23.11 -19.76 -4.31
CA PHE A 109 -22.55 -19.23 -3.07
C PHE A 109 -23.41 -19.62 -1.87
N TYR A 110 -22.76 -19.89 -0.74
CA TYR A 110 -23.45 -20.00 0.54
C TYR A 110 -23.94 -18.62 0.98
N LYS A 111 -25.27 -18.41 1.00
CA LYS A 111 -25.89 -17.15 1.44
C LYS A 111 -26.37 -17.20 2.89
N PHE A 112 -26.54 -18.40 3.42
CA PHE A 112 -27.06 -18.66 4.76
C PHE A 112 -26.26 -19.78 5.41
N LEU A 113 -26.21 -19.77 6.74
CA LEU A 113 -25.68 -20.91 7.50
C LEU A 113 -26.53 -22.15 7.23
N PRO A 114 -25.91 -23.34 7.07
CA PRO A 114 -26.67 -24.56 6.93
C PRO A 114 -27.40 -24.88 8.25
N GLU A 115 -28.63 -25.40 8.17
CA GLU A 115 -29.42 -25.76 9.36
C GLU A 115 -28.73 -26.75 10.29
N ARG A 116 -27.88 -27.62 9.72
CA ARG A 116 -27.01 -28.55 10.44
C ARG A 116 -25.60 -28.43 9.89
N GLY A 117 -24.61 -28.63 10.76
CA GLY A 117 -23.21 -28.69 10.36
C GLY A 117 -23.00 -29.71 9.24
N LEU A 118 -22.26 -29.33 8.21
CA LEU A 118 -21.90 -30.24 7.12
C LEU A 118 -20.91 -31.29 7.63
N ALA A 119 -20.93 -32.47 7.01
CA ALA A 119 -19.90 -33.48 7.25
C ALA A 119 -18.52 -32.93 6.85
N THR A 120 -17.48 -33.24 7.64
CA THR A 120 -16.11 -32.78 7.39
C THR A 120 -15.63 -33.10 5.97
N SER A 121 -15.94 -34.28 5.46
CA SER A 121 -15.62 -34.69 4.09
C SER A 121 -16.22 -33.76 3.03
N ASN A 122 -17.44 -33.26 3.26
CA ASN A 122 -18.11 -32.36 2.33
C ASN A 122 -17.46 -30.98 2.35
N ILE A 123 -17.06 -30.49 3.53
CA ILE A 123 -16.35 -29.22 3.67
C ILE A 123 -15.00 -29.29 2.96
N ILE A 124 -14.25 -30.37 3.18
CA ILE A 124 -12.95 -30.58 2.52
C ILE A 124 -13.13 -30.66 1.01
N HIS A 125 -14.12 -31.43 0.52
CA HIS A 125 -14.39 -31.53 -0.91
C HIS A 125 -14.72 -30.17 -1.54
N GLU A 126 -15.53 -29.33 -0.89
CA GLU A 126 -15.82 -27.97 -1.35
C GLU A 126 -14.57 -27.09 -1.35
N ALA A 127 -13.72 -27.18 -0.33
CA ALA A 127 -12.45 -26.44 -0.28
C ALA A 127 -11.47 -26.90 -1.38
N GLU A 128 -11.45 -28.19 -1.72
CA GLU A 128 -10.67 -28.73 -2.85
C GLU A 128 -11.18 -28.18 -4.18
N LEU A 129 -12.49 -28.10 -4.38
CA LEU A 129 -13.08 -27.45 -5.56
C LEU A 129 -12.68 -25.98 -5.64
N TYR A 130 -12.76 -25.22 -4.54
CA TYR A 130 -12.34 -23.81 -4.52
C TYR A 130 -10.85 -23.62 -4.82
N LYS A 131 -10.01 -24.54 -4.34
CA LYS A 131 -8.58 -24.55 -4.66
C LYS A 131 -8.33 -24.74 -6.17
N THR A 132 -9.18 -25.48 -6.88
CA THR A 132 -9.06 -25.70 -8.34
C THR A 132 -9.60 -24.57 -9.21
N MET A 133 -10.21 -23.53 -8.63
CA MET A 133 -10.77 -22.40 -9.40
C MET A 133 -9.69 -21.50 -10.01
N SER A 134 -8.47 -21.53 -9.49
CA SER A 134 -7.37 -20.76 -10.06
C SER A 134 -6.75 -21.52 -11.24
N GLU A 135 -6.71 -20.87 -12.40
CA GLU A 135 -5.97 -21.36 -13.57
C GLU A 135 -4.45 -21.16 -13.43
N PHE A 136 -4.01 -20.35 -12.46
CA PHE A 136 -2.60 -20.03 -12.27
C PHE A 136 -1.96 -20.95 -11.23
N SER A 137 -0.98 -21.73 -11.65
CA SER A 137 -0.08 -22.43 -10.75
C SER A 137 1.10 -21.51 -10.40
N PHE A 138 1.03 -20.81 -9.27
CA PHE A 138 2.12 -19.93 -8.83
C PHE A 138 3.45 -20.68 -8.59
N TYR A 139 3.40 -21.99 -8.41
CA TYR A 139 4.59 -22.84 -8.33
C TYR A 139 5.31 -22.99 -9.68
N GLU A 140 4.69 -22.70 -10.81
CA GLU A 140 5.35 -22.74 -12.13
C GLU A 140 6.24 -21.52 -12.38
N GLY A 141 6.19 -20.51 -11.50
CA GLY A 141 7.04 -19.32 -11.62
C GLY A 141 6.53 -18.30 -12.64
N HIS A 142 5.24 -18.36 -12.99
CA HIS A 142 4.60 -17.43 -13.93
C HIS A 142 4.01 -16.17 -13.27
N VAL A 143 4.11 -16.03 -11.95
CA VAL A 143 3.47 -14.96 -11.18
C VAL A 143 4.52 -14.05 -10.54
N SER A 144 4.54 -12.79 -10.96
CA SER A 144 5.39 -11.73 -10.39
C SER A 144 5.06 -11.51 -8.92
N GLY A 145 6.04 -11.71 -8.03
CA GLY A 145 5.83 -11.57 -6.59
C GLY A 145 4.76 -12.54 -6.07
N VAL A 146 3.85 -12.01 -5.23
CA VAL A 146 2.71 -12.71 -4.59
C VAL A 146 3.10 -13.86 -3.65
N VAL A 147 3.81 -14.86 -4.15
CA VAL A 147 4.28 -16.02 -3.39
C VAL A 147 5.80 -16.09 -3.44
N PHE A 148 6.42 -15.88 -2.28
CA PHE A 148 7.87 -15.81 -2.14
C PHE A 148 8.50 -17.17 -1.79
N ALA A 149 7.77 -18.01 -1.06
CA ALA A 149 8.20 -19.34 -0.66
C ALA A 149 8.08 -20.37 -1.80
N ASP A 150 8.86 -21.44 -1.69
CA ASP A 150 8.98 -22.54 -2.65
C ASP A 150 8.20 -23.79 -2.20
N VAL A 151 8.39 -24.91 -2.93
CA VAL A 151 7.74 -26.20 -2.70
C VAL A 151 8.65 -27.13 -1.91
N ASP A 152 9.20 -26.63 -0.81
CA ASP A 152 10.02 -27.45 0.08
C ASP A 152 9.10 -28.29 0.99
N GLU A 153 9.08 -29.61 0.75
CA GLU A 153 8.23 -30.53 1.50
C GLU A 153 8.65 -30.72 2.96
N GLU A 154 9.94 -30.56 3.29
CA GLU A 154 10.41 -30.62 4.67
C GLU A 154 9.95 -29.36 5.43
N HIS A 155 10.11 -28.18 4.83
CA HIS A 155 9.59 -26.93 5.38
C HIS A 155 8.07 -26.99 5.57
N ARG A 156 7.32 -27.48 4.57
CA ARG A 156 5.87 -27.64 4.68
C ARG A 156 5.45 -28.63 5.76
N ALA A 157 6.19 -29.73 5.92
CA ALA A 157 5.94 -30.69 7.00
C ALA A 157 6.15 -30.06 8.37
N LEU A 158 7.18 -29.24 8.53
CA LEU A 158 7.40 -28.43 9.74
C LEU A 158 6.23 -27.46 9.96
N LEU A 159 5.83 -26.69 8.95
CA LEU A 159 4.74 -25.72 9.06
C LEU A 159 3.40 -26.38 9.43
N ARG A 160 3.08 -27.56 8.88
CA ARG A 160 1.87 -28.32 9.25
C ARG A 160 1.85 -28.67 10.73
N LYS A 161 2.98 -29.17 11.27
CA LYS A 161 3.10 -29.49 12.70
C LYS A 161 3.02 -28.24 13.57
N MET A 162 3.67 -27.15 13.16
CA MET A 162 3.61 -25.87 13.87
C MET A 162 2.19 -25.32 13.89
N PHE A 163 1.46 -25.41 12.78
CA PHE A 163 0.07 -24.99 12.69
C PHE A 163 -0.81 -25.75 13.69
N GLU A 164 -0.69 -27.08 13.72
CA GLU A 164 -1.43 -27.93 14.68
C GLU A 164 -1.16 -27.55 16.14
N MET A 165 0.09 -27.24 16.49
CA MET A 165 0.47 -26.88 17.87
C MET A 165 -0.01 -25.49 18.31
N PHE A 166 -0.13 -24.53 17.38
CA PHE A 166 -0.32 -23.11 17.72
C PHE A 166 -1.60 -22.47 17.17
N ILE A 167 -2.49 -23.25 16.54
CA ILE A 167 -3.74 -22.77 15.89
C ILE A 167 -4.63 -21.90 16.80
N TYR A 168 -4.61 -22.10 18.11
CA TYR A 168 -5.41 -21.34 19.08
C TYR A 168 -4.61 -20.32 19.90
N SER A 169 -3.33 -20.13 19.59
CA SER A 169 -2.48 -19.23 20.36
C SER A 169 -2.76 -17.77 20.04
N ASP A 170 -2.77 -16.94 21.09
CA ASP A 170 -3.02 -15.50 20.98
C ASP A 170 -2.05 -14.72 21.89
N PRO A 171 -1.13 -13.92 21.33
CA PRO A 171 -0.13 -13.20 22.12
C PRO A 171 -0.72 -12.02 22.91
N LEU A 172 -2.02 -11.71 22.81
CA LEU A 172 -2.70 -10.79 23.73
C LEU A 172 -2.67 -11.30 25.18
N TYR A 173 -2.62 -12.62 25.38
CA TYR A 173 -2.62 -13.28 26.69
C TYR A 173 -1.27 -13.96 26.96
N PRO A 174 -0.19 -13.20 27.23
CA PRO A 174 1.16 -13.74 27.37
C PRO A 174 1.32 -14.71 28.56
N GLU A 175 0.45 -14.63 29.57
CA GLU A 175 0.36 -15.56 30.69
C GLU A 175 -0.22 -16.93 30.29
N VAL A 176 -1.13 -16.96 29.31
CA VAL A 176 -1.71 -18.20 28.76
C VAL A 176 -0.82 -18.77 27.66
N PHE A 177 -0.21 -17.91 26.83
CA PHE A 177 0.61 -18.30 25.69
C PHE A 177 2.06 -17.75 25.77
N PRO A 178 2.83 -18.07 26.84
CA PRO A 178 4.17 -17.52 27.04
C PRO A 178 5.16 -17.97 25.95
N GLY A 179 4.94 -19.15 25.36
CA GLY A 179 5.71 -19.65 24.22
C GLY A 179 5.53 -18.80 22.96
N CYS A 180 4.29 -18.41 22.64
CA CYS A 180 4.00 -17.51 21.52
C CYS A 180 4.66 -16.15 21.71
N ARG A 181 4.49 -15.56 22.91
CA ARG A 181 5.18 -14.32 23.27
C ARG A 181 6.71 -14.45 23.13
N LYS A 182 7.30 -15.58 23.54
CA LYS A 182 8.74 -15.87 23.40
C LYS A 182 9.19 -15.83 21.94
N MET A 183 8.50 -16.55 21.08
CA MET A 183 8.77 -16.56 19.64
C MET A 183 8.68 -15.17 19.03
N GLU A 184 7.68 -14.37 19.42
CA GLU A 184 7.51 -12.99 18.92
C GLU A 184 8.75 -12.12 19.22
N ALA A 185 9.25 -12.13 20.46
CA ALA A 185 10.44 -11.33 20.79
C ALA A 185 11.72 -11.87 20.16
N GLU A 186 11.84 -13.18 19.97
CA GLU A 186 12.96 -13.77 19.25
C GLU A 186 12.95 -13.34 17.78
N ILE A 187 11.79 -13.33 17.12
CA ILE A 187 11.63 -12.79 15.76
C ILE A 187 12.12 -11.33 15.69
N VAL A 188 11.59 -10.47 16.58
CA VAL A 188 11.98 -9.04 16.63
C VAL A 188 13.49 -8.91 16.78
N ARG A 189 14.10 -9.67 17.70
CA ARG A 189 15.55 -9.59 17.94
C ARG A 189 16.38 -10.16 16.80
N ILE A 190 15.97 -11.26 16.18
CA ILE A 190 16.66 -11.85 15.01
C ILE A 190 16.72 -10.82 13.89
N VAL A 191 15.58 -10.24 13.52
CA VAL A 191 15.52 -9.30 12.40
C VAL A 191 16.18 -7.96 12.74
N ALA A 192 16.02 -7.45 13.96
CA ALA A 192 16.77 -6.28 14.41
C ALA A 192 18.28 -6.51 14.32
N SER A 193 18.77 -7.69 14.67
CA SER A 193 20.20 -8.03 14.56
C SER A 193 20.67 -8.15 13.11
N LEU A 194 19.82 -8.67 12.21
CA LEU A 194 20.09 -8.70 10.76
C LEU A 194 20.22 -7.28 10.18
N LEU A 195 19.43 -6.34 10.69
CA LEU A 195 19.43 -4.93 10.30
C LEU A 195 20.36 -4.06 11.15
N HIS A 196 21.34 -4.69 11.82
CA HIS A 196 22.36 -4.00 12.61
C HIS A 196 21.81 -3.11 13.73
N GLY A 197 20.66 -3.46 14.28
CA GLY A 197 20.09 -2.85 15.47
C GLY A 197 20.94 -3.14 16.70
N GLY A 198 21.25 -2.09 17.47
CA GLY A 198 21.99 -2.21 18.72
C GLY A 198 21.17 -2.89 19.84
N PRO A 199 21.74 -3.01 21.06
CA PRO A 199 21.00 -3.57 22.20
C PRO A 199 19.72 -2.78 22.51
N GLY A 200 19.74 -1.46 22.28
CA GLY A 200 18.59 -0.58 22.47
C GLY A 200 17.49 -0.70 21.42
N SER A 201 17.75 -1.30 20.25
CA SER A 201 16.72 -1.43 19.21
C SER A 201 15.60 -2.37 19.65
N CYS A 202 14.38 -2.01 19.32
CA CYS A 202 13.16 -2.72 19.72
C CYS A 202 12.12 -2.69 18.60
N GLY A 203 11.00 -3.39 18.78
CA GLY A 203 9.93 -3.40 17.79
C GLY A 203 8.84 -4.41 18.11
N THR A 204 7.91 -4.58 17.17
CA THR A 204 6.71 -5.41 17.33
C THR A 204 6.42 -6.17 16.04
N VAL A 205 5.96 -7.42 16.14
CA VAL A 205 5.42 -8.15 14.98
C VAL A 205 4.05 -7.58 14.63
N THR A 206 3.84 -7.28 13.35
CA THR A 206 2.58 -6.78 12.79
C THR A 206 2.00 -7.81 11.82
N SER A 207 0.74 -7.65 11.42
CA SER A 207 0.07 -8.57 10.50
C SER A 207 0.55 -8.46 9.04
N ASN A 208 0.98 -7.26 8.62
CA ASN A 208 1.45 -6.97 7.26
C ASN A 208 2.25 -5.66 7.19
N ASP A 209 2.80 -5.37 6.02
CA ASP A 209 3.53 -4.14 5.69
C ASP A 209 2.72 -2.87 5.95
N THR A 210 1.45 -2.89 5.58
CA THR A 210 0.56 -1.73 5.74
C THR A 210 0.40 -1.38 7.22
N GLU A 211 0.20 -2.36 8.11
CA GLU A 211 0.18 -2.12 9.55
C GLU A 211 1.52 -1.59 10.07
N SER A 212 2.65 -2.15 9.63
CA SER A 212 3.98 -1.67 10.01
C SER A 212 4.22 -0.21 9.64
N ASN A 213 3.92 0.17 8.40
CA ASN A 213 4.08 1.55 7.93
C ASN A 213 3.07 2.50 8.61
N MET A 214 1.83 2.05 8.86
CA MET A 214 0.84 2.84 9.61
C MET A 214 1.26 3.07 11.06
N LEU A 215 1.84 2.06 11.72
CA LEU A 215 2.35 2.19 13.09
C LEU A 215 3.56 3.14 13.17
N ALA A 216 4.45 3.12 12.17
CA ALA A 216 5.52 4.12 12.07
C ALA A 216 4.94 5.55 11.96
N CYS A 217 3.94 5.75 11.10
CA CYS A 217 3.25 7.04 10.96
C CYS A 217 2.57 7.47 12.26
N LEU A 218 1.86 6.56 12.93
CA LEU A 218 1.20 6.78 14.22
C LEU A 218 2.20 7.23 15.27
N THR A 219 3.32 6.52 15.39
CA THR A 219 4.42 6.82 16.31
C THR A 219 4.94 8.24 16.11
N TYR A 220 5.28 8.61 14.88
CA TYR A 220 5.86 9.93 14.60
C TYR A 220 4.84 11.06 14.68
N ARG A 221 3.57 10.80 14.39
CA ARG A 221 2.46 11.73 14.64
C ARG A 221 2.30 12.00 16.14
N ASN A 222 2.28 10.95 16.96
CA ASN A 222 2.13 11.07 18.42
C ASN A 222 3.34 11.79 19.04
N ARG A 223 4.56 11.49 18.56
CA ARG A 223 5.77 12.25 18.93
C ARG A 223 5.66 13.73 18.55
N ALA A 224 5.13 14.03 17.35
CA ALA A 224 4.95 15.40 16.89
C ALA A 224 3.94 16.18 17.76
N PHE A 225 2.83 15.55 18.14
CA PHE A 225 1.88 16.13 19.09
C PHE A 225 2.53 16.41 20.46
N ALA A 226 3.33 15.47 20.98
CA ALA A 226 4.06 15.68 22.22
C ALA A 226 5.06 16.85 22.14
N ARG A 227 5.52 17.21 20.93
CA ARG A 227 6.38 18.38 20.66
C ARG A 227 5.59 19.66 20.33
N GLY A 228 4.26 19.63 20.35
CA GLY A 228 3.40 20.78 20.07
C GLY A 228 3.08 21.03 18.60
N ILE A 229 3.43 20.12 17.68
CA ILE A 229 3.07 20.24 16.26
C ILE A 229 1.59 19.90 16.09
N ARG A 230 0.77 20.85 15.60
CA ARG A 230 -0.68 20.69 15.48
C ARG A 230 -1.14 19.97 14.22
N HIS A 231 -0.41 20.09 13.13
CA HIS A 231 -0.76 19.49 11.84
C HIS A 231 0.41 18.67 11.26
N PRO A 232 0.73 17.50 11.85
CA PRO A 232 1.86 16.69 11.43
C PRO A 232 1.85 16.40 9.92
N GLU A 233 2.98 16.64 9.27
CA GLU A 233 3.21 16.45 7.84
C GLU A 233 4.31 15.41 7.60
N MET A 234 4.07 14.42 6.74
CA MET A 234 5.10 13.47 6.32
C MET A 234 5.60 13.79 4.90
N LEU A 235 6.92 13.72 4.71
CA LEU A 235 7.55 13.86 3.40
C LEU A 235 7.85 12.47 2.83
N VAL A 236 7.21 12.15 1.72
CA VAL A 236 7.16 10.78 1.19
C VAL A 236 7.54 10.81 -0.29
N PRO A 237 8.48 9.99 -0.79
CA PRO A 237 8.75 9.89 -2.23
C PRO A 237 7.48 9.50 -3.02
N VAL A 238 7.32 9.98 -4.25
CA VAL A 238 6.21 9.53 -5.15
C VAL A 238 6.23 8.03 -5.44
N THR A 239 7.35 7.35 -5.17
CA THR A 239 7.55 5.91 -5.34
C THR A 239 7.30 5.09 -4.08
N ALA A 240 7.07 5.73 -2.93
CA ALA A 240 6.83 5.02 -1.68
C ALA A 240 5.49 4.26 -1.72
N HIS A 241 5.35 3.30 -0.80
CA HIS A 241 4.17 2.44 -0.78
C HIS A 241 2.87 3.24 -0.50
N ALA A 242 1.77 2.87 -1.16
CA ALA A 242 0.47 3.53 -0.98
C ALA A 242 -0.09 3.42 0.46
N ALA A 243 0.51 2.59 1.32
CA ALA A 243 0.20 2.56 2.75
C ALA A 243 0.45 3.92 3.43
N PHE A 244 1.39 4.75 2.95
CA PHE A 244 1.61 6.09 3.50
C PHE A 244 0.44 7.02 3.19
N ASP A 245 -0.09 7.00 1.96
CA ASP A 245 -1.32 7.74 1.61
C ASP A 245 -2.53 7.25 2.43
N LYS A 246 -2.65 5.93 2.62
CA LYS A 246 -3.68 5.34 3.50
C LYS A 246 -3.51 5.81 4.95
N ALA A 247 -2.28 5.80 5.47
CA ALA A 247 -1.97 6.30 6.80
C ALA A 247 -2.31 7.79 6.93
N ALA A 248 -2.02 8.61 5.92
CA ALA A 248 -2.39 10.03 5.88
C ALA A 248 -3.90 10.22 6.10
N LYS A 249 -4.70 9.47 5.32
CA LYS A 249 -6.18 9.52 5.36
C LYS A 249 -6.72 9.05 6.71
N VAL A 250 -6.24 7.92 7.22
CA VAL A 250 -6.74 7.29 8.46
C VAL A 250 -6.29 8.05 9.71
N LEU A 251 -5.03 8.47 9.75
CA LEU A 251 -4.42 9.12 10.92
C LEU A 251 -4.56 10.66 10.89
N GLN A 252 -5.21 11.20 9.86
CA GLN A 252 -5.36 12.64 9.62
C GLN A 252 -4.03 13.40 9.64
N MET A 253 -3.06 12.89 8.90
CA MET A 253 -1.76 13.54 8.69
C MET A 253 -1.73 14.17 7.31
N ARG A 254 -1.01 15.28 7.15
CA ARG A 254 -0.70 15.80 5.82
C ARG A 254 0.41 14.96 5.19
N ILE A 255 0.31 14.76 3.89
CA ILE A 255 1.32 14.05 3.10
C ILE A 255 1.80 14.97 1.99
N ARG A 256 3.12 15.05 1.83
CA ARG A 256 3.75 15.78 0.73
C ARG A 256 4.63 14.84 -0.07
N HIS A 257 4.22 14.58 -1.30
CA HIS A 257 4.96 13.71 -2.21
C HIS A 257 6.18 14.43 -2.80
N ILE A 258 7.35 13.80 -2.68
CA ILE A 258 8.64 14.31 -3.17
C ILE A 258 8.96 13.65 -4.52
N PRO A 259 9.35 14.42 -5.55
CA PRO A 259 9.70 13.85 -6.84
C PRO A 259 10.93 12.94 -6.78
N VAL A 260 11.09 12.11 -7.80
CA VAL A 260 12.25 11.24 -8.00
C VAL A 260 13.09 11.69 -9.19
N ASP A 261 14.37 11.33 -9.17
CA ASP A 261 15.31 11.53 -10.27
C ASP A 261 15.06 10.56 -11.45
N LYS A 262 15.90 10.66 -12.48
CA LYS A 262 15.87 9.76 -13.64
C LYS A 262 16.07 8.28 -13.28
N ASN A 263 16.73 7.99 -12.17
CA ASN A 263 16.97 6.64 -11.66
C ASN A 263 15.87 6.19 -10.70
N LYS A 264 14.75 6.93 -10.63
CA LYS A 264 13.60 6.62 -9.76
C LYS A 264 13.96 6.60 -8.28
N ARG A 265 14.97 7.39 -7.86
CA ARG A 265 15.33 7.62 -6.46
C ARG A 265 14.87 9.01 -6.03
N VAL A 266 14.48 9.17 -4.77
CA VAL A 266 14.00 10.46 -4.27
C VAL A 266 15.02 11.59 -4.48
N ASP A 267 14.52 12.74 -4.94
CA ASP A 267 15.32 13.97 -4.99
C ASP A 267 15.49 14.53 -3.57
N VAL A 268 16.68 14.30 -3.00
CA VAL A 268 17.04 14.76 -1.65
C VAL A 268 17.03 16.30 -1.56
N GLY A 269 17.34 17.00 -2.64
CA GLY A 269 17.26 18.46 -2.71
C GLY A 269 15.81 18.92 -2.59
N ALA A 270 14.91 18.33 -3.38
CA ALA A 270 13.47 18.60 -3.30
C ALA A 270 12.90 18.25 -1.91
N MET A 271 13.32 17.13 -1.31
CA MET A 271 12.94 16.77 0.06
C MET A 271 13.37 17.83 1.06
N LYS A 272 14.62 18.32 0.98
CA LYS A 272 15.14 19.38 1.84
C LYS A 272 14.32 20.68 1.72
N TYR A 273 13.98 21.10 0.51
CA TYR A 273 13.14 22.29 0.30
C TYR A 273 11.70 22.12 0.78
N ALA A 274 11.24 20.88 0.93
CA ALA A 274 9.90 20.58 1.39
C ALA A 274 9.74 20.57 2.91
N ILE A 275 10.85 20.52 3.66
CA ILE A 275 10.83 20.53 5.14
C ILE A 275 10.18 21.81 5.66
N SER A 276 9.21 21.63 6.56
CA SER A 276 8.48 22.68 7.26
C SER A 276 8.59 22.50 8.77
N ASN A 277 8.08 23.47 9.54
CA ASN A 277 7.94 23.36 10.99
C ASN A 277 6.88 22.33 11.43
N GLU A 278 6.09 21.83 10.48
CA GLU A 278 5.06 20.82 10.73
C GLU A 278 5.50 19.42 10.29
N THR A 279 6.68 19.29 9.68
CA THR A 279 7.23 18.00 9.23
C THR A 279 7.55 17.09 10.42
N CYS A 280 6.89 15.94 10.49
CA CYS A 280 7.02 14.97 11.57
C CYS A 280 7.82 13.71 11.21
N MET A 281 7.97 13.39 9.93
CA MET A 281 8.77 12.24 9.47
C MET A 281 9.22 12.38 8.02
N LEU A 282 10.40 11.81 7.74
CA LEU A 282 10.92 11.57 6.39
C LEU A 282 10.79 10.08 6.07
N VAL A 283 10.36 9.75 4.85
CA VAL A 283 10.26 8.38 4.37
C VAL A 283 11.27 8.14 3.26
N ALA A 284 11.86 6.95 3.24
CA ALA A 284 12.71 6.46 2.17
C ALA A 284 12.49 4.96 1.98
N SER A 285 12.70 4.44 0.77
CA SER A 285 12.46 3.02 0.47
C SER A 285 13.75 2.25 0.17
N ALA A 286 13.81 1.00 0.61
CA ALA A 286 14.94 0.10 0.41
C ALA A 286 14.49 -1.34 0.07
N PRO A 287 14.14 -1.62 -1.21
CA PRO A 287 13.88 -0.67 -2.29
C PRO A 287 12.39 -0.24 -2.32
N ASN A 288 12.04 0.70 -3.21
CA ASN A 288 10.63 0.96 -3.51
C ASN A 288 10.00 -0.16 -4.35
N TYR A 289 8.71 -0.41 -4.14
CA TYR A 289 7.96 -1.44 -4.86
C TYR A 289 7.90 -1.22 -6.39
N PRO A 290 7.58 -0.02 -6.91
CA PRO A 290 7.36 0.15 -8.34
C PRO A 290 8.61 -0.14 -9.18
N PHE A 291 9.76 0.41 -8.78
CA PHE A 291 10.98 0.42 -9.59
C PHE A 291 12.11 -0.48 -9.05
N GLY A 292 11.98 -1.01 -7.84
CA GLY A 292 13.03 -1.84 -7.23
C GLY A 292 14.32 -1.06 -6.92
N THR A 293 14.26 0.27 -6.85
CA THR A 293 15.42 1.12 -6.57
C THR A 293 15.51 1.51 -5.09
N ILE A 294 16.73 1.60 -4.57
CA ILE A 294 17.02 2.02 -3.20
C ILE A 294 17.27 3.53 -3.17
N ASP A 295 16.55 4.24 -2.32
CA ASP A 295 16.76 5.68 -2.09
C ASP A 295 18.12 5.96 -1.44
N ASN A 296 18.62 7.19 -1.55
CA ASN A 296 19.87 7.58 -0.90
C ASN A 296 19.66 7.80 0.62
N ILE A 297 19.53 6.71 1.37
CA ILE A 297 19.22 6.72 2.81
C ILE A 297 20.26 7.53 3.60
N LYS A 298 21.54 7.44 3.23
CA LYS A 298 22.63 8.21 3.88
C LYS A 298 22.41 9.71 3.73
N ALA A 299 22.08 10.20 2.53
CA ALA A 299 21.84 11.63 2.31
C ALA A 299 20.56 12.11 3.02
N ILE A 300 19.50 11.30 3.06
CA ILE A 300 18.27 11.62 3.79
C ILE A 300 18.53 11.63 5.31
N SER A 301 19.39 10.73 5.79
CA SER A 301 19.84 10.68 7.18
C SER A 301 20.58 11.94 7.61
N GLU A 302 21.27 12.64 6.72
CA GLU A 302 21.90 13.94 7.02
C GLU A 302 20.83 15.01 7.25
N LEU A 303 19.74 15.00 6.47
CA LEU A 303 18.59 15.87 6.70
C LEU A 303 17.91 15.55 8.03
N SER A 304 17.66 14.26 8.28
CA SER A 304 17.06 13.78 9.53
C SER A 304 17.80 14.29 10.77
N GLN A 305 19.12 14.14 10.80
CA GLN A 305 19.95 14.61 11.91
C GLN A 305 20.00 16.14 12.00
N ARG A 306 20.10 16.83 10.86
CA ARG A 306 20.20 18.30 10.82
C ARG A 306 18.93 18.98 11.33
N TYR A 307 17.77 18.43 11.03
CA TYR A 307 16.47 19.03 11.34
C TYR A 307 15.76 18.36 12.54
N ASP A 308 16.36 17.33 13.15
CA ASP A 308 15.75 16.51 14.22
C ASP A 308 14.35 15.98 13.85
N ILE A 309 14.29 15.44 12.63
CA ILE A 309 13.09 14.81 12.06
C ILE A 309 13.36 13.31 11.91
N PRO A 310 12.53 12.42 12.47
CA PRO A 310 12.68 10.98 12.32
C PRO A 310 12.71 10.54 10.85
N LEU A 311 13.62 9.63 10.51
CA LEU A 311 13.65 8.92 9.22
C LEU A 311 13.13 7.50 9.41
N HIS A 312 12.10 7.16 8.63
CA HIS A 312 11.59 5.82 8.46
C HIS A 312 12.11 5.22 7.15
N VAL A 313 12.70 4.04 7.21
CA VAL A 313 13.09 3.28 6.02
C VAL A 313 12.08 2.17 5.78
N ASP A 314 11.31 2.29 4.71
CA ASP A 314 10.43 1.23 4.23
C ASP A 314 11.27 0.16 3.53
N ALA A 315 11.61 -0.89 4.28
CA ALA A 315 12.32 -2.06 3.80
C ALA A 315 11.40 -3.29 3.81
N THR A 316 10.08 -3.10 3.64
CA THR A 316 9.11 -4.19 3.59
C THR A 316 9.46 -5.21 2.52
N LEU A 317 9.84 -4.73 1.33
CA LEU A 317 10.31 -5.59 0.23
C LEU A 317 11.76 -6.02 0.39
N GLY A 318 12.69 -5.12 0.78
CA GLY A 318 14.13 -5.40 0.70
C GLY A 318 14.82 -5.79 2.00
N GLY A 319 14.22 -5.54 3.16
CA GLY A 319 14.90 -5.57 4.45
C GLY A 319 15.58 -6.90 4.72
N PHE A 320 14.88 -8.00 4.47
CA PHE A 320 15.43 -9.34 4.63
C PHE A 320 16.50 -9.64 3.58
N ILE A 321 16.19 -9.50 2.28
CA ILE A 321 17.11 -9.91 1.21
C ILE A 321 18.38 -9.04 1.15
N LEU A 322 18.28 -7.72 1.36
CA LEU A 322 19.43 -6.82 1.36
C LEU A 322 20.44 -7.16 2.47
N SER A 323 19.94 -7.55 3.66
CA SER A 323 20.80 -7.95 4.78
C SER A 323 21.59 -9.24 4.50
N ILE A 324 21.06 -10.08 3.61
CA ILE A 324 21.69 -11.34 3.21
C ILE A 324 22.59 -11.12 1.98
N MET A 325 22.19 -10.26 1.04
CA MET A 325 23.00 -9.88 -0.11
C MET A 325 24.39 -9.37 0.30
N GLU A 326 24.46 -8.56 1.36
CA GLU A 326 25.73 -8.07 1.90
C GLU A 326 26.66 -9.21 2.36
N ARG A 327 26.10 -10.34 2.83
CA ARG A 327 26.86 -11.53 3.25
C ARG A 327 27.30 -12.40 2.07
N CYS A 328 26.60 -12.31 0.94
CA CYS A 328 26.93 -12.98 -0.32
C CYS A 328 27.85 -12.11 -1.21
N ASP A 329 28.54 -11.12 -0.63
CA ASP A 329 29.43 -10.18 -1.32
C ASP A 329 28.78 -9.40 -2.48
N PHE A 330 27.44 -9.29 -2.50
CA PHE A 330 26.75 -8.40 -3.42
C PHE A 330 26.85 -6.96 -2.91
N PRO A 331 27.03 -5.97 -3.82
CA PRO A 331 27.09 -4.57 -3.43
C PRO A 331 25.73 -4.10 -2.90
N VAL A 332 25.68 -3.69 -1.63
CA VAL A 332 24.49 -3.16 -0.98
C VAL A 332 24.77 -1.76 -0.44
N LYS A 333 23.91 -0.80 -0.80
CA LYS A 333 23.98 0.56 -0.23
C LYS A 333 23.47 0.52 1.21
N SER A 334 24.15 1.21 2.12
CA SER A 334 23.71 1.27 3.52
C SER A 334 22.30 1.85 3.64
N TYR A 335 21.41 1.10 4.30
CA TYR A 335 19.99 1.45 4.44
C TYR A 335 19.44 1.25 5.86
N ASP A 336 20.17 0.55 6.73
CA ASP A 336 19.67 0.07 8.02
C ASP A 336 20.12 0.92 9.22
N PHE A 337 20.03 0.39 10.45
CA PHE A 337 20.35 1.12 11.68
C PHE A 337 21.81 1.57 11.80
N ARG A 338 22.73 1.10 10.94
CA ARG A 338 24.10 1.66 10.84
C ARG A 338 24.09 3.11 10.37
N VAL A 339 23.07 3.53 9.63
CA VAL A 339 22.89 4.91 9.19
C VAL A 339 22.31 5.72 10.36
N PRO A 340 23.04 6.71 10.93
CA PRO A 340 22.69 7.30 12.23
C PRO A 340 21.30 7.92 12.33
N GLY A 341 20.82 8.55 11.26
CA GLY A 341 19.51 9.21 11.22
C GLY A 341 18.33 8.25 11.05
N VAL A 342 18.56 6.97 10.70
CA VAL A 342 17.46 5.99 10.57
C VAL A 342 16.88 5.71 11.95
N THR A 343 15.61 6.03 12.16
CA THR A 343 14.95 5.89 13.47
C THR A 343 13.97 4.72 13.53
N SER A 344 13.46 4.27 12.39
CA SER A 344 12.67 3.04 12.27
C SER A 344 12.84 2.37 10.92
N ILE A 345 12.55 1.08 10.88
CA ILE A 345 12.58 0.24 9.67
C ILE A 345 11.39 -0.70 9.71
N SER A 346 10.61 -0.75 8.62
CA SER A 346 9.63 -1.82 8.40
C SER A 346 10.23 -2.95 7.55
N CYS A 347 9.89 -4.20 7.82
CA CYS A 347 10.47 -5.38 7.15
C CYS A 347 9.48 -6.55 7.11
N ASP A 348 9.15 -7.04 5.91
CA ASP A 348 8.24 -8.19 5.79
C ASP A 348 8.99 -9.50 5.83
N ILE A 349 8.57 -10.38 6.74
CA ILE A 349 9.14 -11.73 6.83
C ILE A 349 8.39 -12.68 5.89
N TYR A 350 7.10 -12.42 5.62
CA TYR A 350 6.33 -13.22 4.64
C TYR A 350 6.76 -13.01 3.18
N LYS A 351 7.61 -12.02 2.90
CA LYS A 351 8.26 -11.82 1.59
C LYS A 351 9.55 -12.64 1.53
N TYR A 352 10.73 -12.02 1.50
CA TYR A 352 12.02 -12.73 1.39
C TYR A 352 12.52 -13.37 2.69
N GLY A 353 11.76 -13.27 3.79
CA GLY A 353 11.93 -14.17 4.94
C GLY A 353 11.29 -15.54 4.71
N PHE A 354 10.50 -15.70 3.64
CA PHE A 354 9.81 -16.92 3.21
C PHE A 354 8.80 -17.49 4.20
N ALA A 355 8.41 -16.72 5.22
CA ALA A 355 7.36 -17.12 6.14
C ALA A 355 5.99 -17.15 5.42
N PRO A 356 5.02 -17.93 5.93
CA PRO A 356 3.64 -17.80 5.49
C PRO A 356 3.11 -16.37 5.65
N ASN A 357 2.11 -16.00 4.85
CA ASN A 357 1.44 -14.70 4.96
C ASN A 357 0.93 -14.47 6.39
N GLY A 358 1.03 -13.22 6.87
CA GLY A 358 0.47 -12.82 8.16
C GLY A 358 1.47 -12.23 9.16
N THR A 359 2.75 -12.04 8.79
CA THR A 359 3.74 -11.42 9.68
C THR A 359 4.70 -10.44 9.00
N SER A 360 4.70 -9.21 9.49
CA SER A 360 5.70 -8.17 9.19
C SER A 360 6.29 -7.64 10.52
N LEU A 361 7.20 -6.69 10.42
CA LEU A 361 7.86 -6.07 11.56
C LEU A 361 7.97 -4.57 11.37
N ILE A 362 7.70 -3.86 12.46
CA ILE A 362 8.17 -2.48 12.64
C ILE A 362 9.21 -2.47 13.76
N LEU A 363 10.39 -1.95 13.43
CA LEU A 363 11.52 -1.79 14.34
C LEU A 363 11.83 -0.31 14.56
N TYR A 364 12.26 0.03 15.76
CA TYR A 364 12.72 1.36 16.16
C TYR A 364 14.12 1.29 16.72
N ARG A 365 14.85 2.40 16.58
CA ARG A 365 16.21 2.54 17.12
C ARG A 365 16.25 2.39 18.64
N ASP A 366 15.22 2.84 19.34
CA ASP A 366 15.10 2.76 20.79
C ASP A 366 13.63 2.80 21.26
N SER A 367 13.41 2.46 22.54
CA SER A 367 12.08 2.31 23.13
C SER A 367 11.34 3.63 23.34
N SER A 368 12.03 4.77 23.39
CA SER A 368 11.36 6.07 23.53
C SER A 368 10.49 6.37 22.31
N LEU A 369 10.91 5.91 21.12
CA LEU A 369 10.10 5.97 19.91
C LEU A 369 8.95 4.96 19.97
N LEU A 370 9.23 3.70 20.31
CA LEU A 370 8.22 2.65 20.38
C LEU A 370 7.07 2.97 21.35
N HIS A 371 7.33 3.66 22.46
CA HIS A 371 6.29 4.01 23.43
C HIS A 371 5.22 4.96 22.87
N HIS A 372 5.51 5.70 21.80
CA HIS A 372 4.48 6.51 21.11
C HIS A 372 3.54 5.66 20.23
N GLN A 373 3.87 4.39 19.97
CA GLN A 373 3.06 3.44 19.24
C GLN A 373 1.97 2.81 20.11
N TYR A 374 2.30 2.54 21.38
CA TYR A 374 1.47 1.77 22.28
C TYR A 374 0.14 2.46 22.59
N PHE A 375 -0.90 1.64 22.72
CA PHE A 375 -2.17 2.07 23.25
C PHE A 375 -2.30 1.61 24.72
N CYS A 376 -2.83 2.48 25.57
CA CYS A 376 -3.14 2.18 26.96
C CYS A 376 -4.46 2.87 27.34
N ASN A 377 -5.38 2.10 27.91
CA ASN A 377 -6.59 2.63 28.54
C ASN A 377 -6.73 2.07 29.95
N SER A 378 -6.53 2.92 30.94
CA SER A 378 -6.63 2.59 32.36
C SER A 378 -8.04 2.75 32.95
N GLU A 379 -8.98 3.34 32.20
CA GLU A 379 -10.32 3.70 32.69
C GLU A 379 -11.42 2.76 32.16
N TRP A 380 -11.06 1.82 31.29
CA TRP A 380 -12.03 0.89 30.71
C TRP A 380 -12.57 -0.09 31.78
N PRO A 381 -13.92 -0.23 31.93
CA PRO A 381 -14.50 -1.12 32.95
C PRO A 381 -14.14 -2.61 32.80
N GLY A 382 -13.65 -3.03 31.63
CA GLY A 382 -13.15 -4.40 31.39
C GLY A 382 -11.74 -4.67 31.95
N GLY A 383 -11.11 -3.67 32.57
CA GLY A 383 -9.75 -3.74 33.11
C GLY A 383 -8.77 -2.86 32.33
N ILE A 384 -7.53 -2.78 32.83
CA ILE A 384 -6.46 -2.05 32.13
C ILE A 384 -6.20 -2.75 30.79
N TYR A 385 -6.36 -2.01 29.69
CA TYR A 385 -6.18 -2.54 28.33
C TYR A 385 -4.97 -1.92 27.66
N MET A 386 -4.05 -2.76 27.17
CA MET A 386 -2.78 -2.35 26.58
C MET A 386 -2.50 -3.17 25.33
N THR A 387 -2.17 -2.52 24.22
CA THR A 387 -1.80 -3.22 22.98
C THR A 387 -0.54 -2.62 22.36
N PRO A 388 0.35 -3.47 21.81
CA PRO A 388 1.58 -3.01 21.17
C PRO A 388 1.36 -2.57 19.70
N THR A 389 0.30 -3.05 19.05
CA THR A 389 -0.04 -2.77 17.63
C THR A 389 -1.49 -2.34 17.47
N LEU A 390 -2.01 -2.26 16.23
CA LEU A 390 -3.39 -1.83 15.97
C LEU A 390 -4.43 -2.84 16.46
N ALA A 391 -4.07 -4.12 16.48
CA ALA A 391 -4.95 -5.21 16.86
C ALA A 391 -4.94 -5.50 18.37
N GLY A 392 -6.07 -5.98 18.89
CA GLY A 392 -6.18 -6.63 20.19
C GLY A 392 -5.70 -8.07 20.13
N ASN A 393 -6.63 -9.00 19.88
CA ASN A 393 -6.31 -10.40 19.59
C ASN A 393 -5.49 -10.51 18.32
N ARG A 394 -4.46 -11.37 18.31
CA ARG A 394 -3.58 -11.57 17.15
C ARG A 394 -3.37 -13.05 16.87
N ASP A 395 -3.00 -13.36 15.64
CA ASP A 395 -2.72 -14.73 15.21
C ASP A 395 -1.35 -15.20 15.73
N GLY A 396 -1.36 -15.94 16.85
CA GLY A 396 -0.16 -16.54 17.40
C GLY A 396 0.39 -17.71 16.57
N CYS A 397 -0.46 -18.34 15.75
CA CYS A 397 -0.03 -19.37 14.80
C CYS A 397 0.88 -18.75 13.74
N ALA A 398 0.50 -17.60 13.17
CA ALA A 398 1.33 -16.87 12.21
C ALA A 398 2.72 -16.52 12.79
N ILE A 399 2.79 -16.11 14.06
CA ILE A 399 4.06 -15.88 14.79
C ILE A 399 4.88 -17.16 14.86
N ALA A 400 4.26 -18.28 15.27
CA ALA A 400 4.94 -19.57 15.40
C ALA A 400 5.50 -20.09 14.06
N LEU A 401 4.71 -19.99 12.98
CA LEU A 401 5.12 -20.38 11.63
C LEU A 401 6.28 -19.54 11.11
N THR A 402 6.26 -18.24 11.42
CA THR A 402 7.33 -17.30 11.05
C THR A 402 8.62 -17.62 11.78
N TRP A 403 8.53 -17.82 13.10
CA TRP A 403 9.66 -18.21 13.92
C TRP A 403 10.31 -19.51 13.43
N ALA A 404 9.50 -20.53 13.16
CA ALA A 404 9.98 -21.81 12.64
C ALA A 404 10.67 -21.65 11.29
N THR A 405 10.14 -20.80 10.40
CA THR A 405 10.71 -20.53 9.07
C THR A 405 12.08 -19.86 9.16
N LEU A 406 12.23 -18.87 10.05
CA LEU A 406 13.52 -18.20 10.28
C LEU A 406 14.61 -19.19 10.72
N LEU A 407 14.25 -20.10 11.65
CA LEU A 407 15.18 -21.08 12.18
C LEU A 407 15.48 -22.21 11.19
N TYR A 408 14.48 -22.66 10.44
CA TYR A 408 14.64 -23.70 9.42
C TYR A 408 15.63 -23.29 8.33
N ASN A 409 15.46 -22.10 7.77
CA ASN A 409 16.36 -21.61 6.73
C ASN A 409 17.76 -21.34 7.28
N GLY A 410 17.83 -20.71 8.45
CA GLY A 410 19.10 -20.23 9.01
C GLY A 410 19.85 -19.31 8.04
N ARG A 411 21.06 -18.90 8.43
CA ARG A 411 21.84 -17.95 7.62
C ARG A 411 22.25 -18.52 6.25
N THR A 412 22.63 -19.79 6.20
CA THR A 412 23.09 -20.45 4.98
C THR A 412 21.97 -20.63 3.97
N GLY A 413 20.80 -21.14 4.39
CA GLY A 413 19.67 -21.31 3.49
C GLY A 413 19.17 -19.98 2.92
N TYR A 414 19.17 -18.91 3.72
CA TYR A 414 18.87 -17.57 3.19
C TYR A 414 19.90 -17.07 2.17
N ALA A 415 21.20 -17.35 2.37
CA ALA A 415 22.26 -16.97 1.44
C ALA A 415 22.09 -17.64 0.07
N GLU A 416 21.93 -18.97 0.05
CA GLU A 416 21.71 -19.75 -1.18
C GLU A 416 20.48 -19.27 -1.96
N ARG A 417 19.36 -19.06 -1.25
CA ARG A 417 18.12 -18.54 -1.82
C ARG A 417 18.30 -17.12 -2.39
N THR A 418 19.03 -16.27 -1.69
CA THR A 418 19.32 -14.89 -2.12
C THR A 418 20.18 -14.88 -3.38
N GLU A 419 21.25 -15.67 -3.45
CA GLU A 419 22.09 -15.81 -4.63
C GLU A 419 21.29 -16.28 -5.85
N ALA A 420 20.42 -17.29 -5.67
CA ALA A 420 19.55 -17.78 -6.74
C ALA A 420 18.64 -16.67 -7.30
N ILE A 421 18.00 -15.89 -6.41
CA ILE A 421 17.12 -14.78 -6.79
C ILE A 421 17.91 -13.68 -7.53
N ILE A 422 19.02 -13.20 -6.96
CA ILE A 422 19.79 -12.10 -7.56
C ILE A 422 20.41 -12.51 -8.90
N ASN A 423 20.89 -13.74 -9.03
CA ASN A 423 21.36 -14.26 -10.32
C ASN A 423 20.23 -14.34 -11.36
N THR A 424 19.02 -14.72 -10.92
CA THR A 424 17.83 -14.77 -11.79
C THR A 424 17.42 -13.38 -12.25
N VAL A 425 17.44 -12.37 -11.38
CA VAL A 425 17.21 -10.96 -11.73
C VAL A 425 18.19 -10.52 -12.83
N ARG A 426 19.50 -10.80 -12.65
CA ARG A 426 20.53 -10.46 -13.65
C ARG A 426 20.30 -11.14 -14.99
N LYS A 427 19.90 -12.42 -14.98
CA LYS A 427 19.56 -13.18 -16.20
C LYS A 427 18.38 -12.56 -16.94
N ILE A 428 17.29 -12.26 -16.24
CA ILE A 428 16.10 -11.62 -16.84
C ILE A 428 16.47 -10.25 -17.43
N ARG A 429 17.22 -9.42 -16.70
CA ARG A 429 17.69 -8.11 -17.19
C ARG A 429 18.48 -8.23 -18.49
N THR A 430 19.51 -9.08 -18.48
CA THR A 430 20.36 -9.33 -19.66
C THR A 430 19.55 -9.88 -20.84
N GLY A 431 18.52 -10.68 -20.56
CA GLY A 431 17.59 -11.19 -21.56
C GLY A 431 16.74 -10.09 -22.19
N ILE A 432 16.16 -9.24 -21.36
CA ILE A 432 15.32 -8.11 -21.81
C ILE A 432 16.12 -7.10 -22.62
N GLU A 433 17.37 -6.84 -22.28
CA GLU A 433 18.25 -5.95 -23.05
C GLU A 433 18.46 -6.42 -24.50
N LYS A 434 18.26 -7.71 -24.77
CA LYS A 434 18.36 -8.30 -26.12
C LYS A 434 17.03 -8.27 -26.88
N CYS A 435 15.92 -7.90 -26.24
CA CYS A 435 14.61 -7.79 -26.87
C CYS A 435 14.49 -6.48 -27.67
N SER A 436 14.10 -6.56 -28.94
CA SER A 436 14.06 -5.39 -29.84
C SER A 436 13.04 -4.32 -29.41
N HIS A 437 11.83 -4.73 -29.04
CA HIS A 437 10.69 -3.84 -28.74
C HIS A 437 10.62 -3.37 -27.28
N ILE A 438 11.48 -3.91 -26.41
CA ILE A 438 11.45 -3.68 -24.96
C ILE A 438 12.67 -2.87 -24.55
N GLN A 439 12.52 -2.07 -23.50
CA GLN A 439 13.61 -1.38 -22.83
C GLN A 439 13.44 -1.44 -21.31
N LEU A 440 14.56 -1.60 -20.61
CA LEU A 440 14.59 -1.47 -19.16
C LEU A 440 14.33 -0.02 -18.78
N LEU A 441 13.46 0.19 -17.79
CA LEU A 441 13.12 1.55 -17.34
C LEU A 441 14.14 2.11 -16.34
N CYS A 442 14.77 1.22 -15.57
CA CYS A 442 15.79 1.59 -14.59
C CYS A 442 16.72 0.41 -14.27
N GLU A 443 17.79 0.68 -13.52
CA GLU A 443 18.76 -0.35 -13.12
C GLU A 443 18.20 -1.37 -12.13
N SER A 444 17.20 -1.02 -11.32
CA SER A 444 16.66 -1.82 -10.19
C SER A 444 17.74 -2.47 -9.32
N ASP A 445 17.88 -2.00 -8.09
CA ASP A 445 19.01 -2.36 -7.23
C ASP A 445 18.92 -3.79 -6.65
N VAL A 446 17.75 -4.45 -6.68
CA VAL A 446 17.50 -5.66 -5.86
C VAL A 446 16.76 -6.77 -6.62
N THR A 447 15.43 -6.90 -6.46
CA THR A 447 14.68 -8.11 -6.85
C THR A 447 13.71 -7.91 -7.99
N THR A 448 13.51 -6.67 -8.43
CA THR A 448 12.50 -6.33 -9.43
C THR A 448 13.16 -6.10 -10.78
N VAL A 449 12.55 -6.51 -11.88
CA VAL A 449 12.96 -6.08 -13.23
C VAL A 449 11.84 -5.27 -13.84
N VAL A 450 12.12 -4.00 -14.14
CA VAL A 450 11.11 -3.05 -14.65
C VAL A 450 11.42 -2.69 -16.08
N PHE A 451 10.43 -2.86 -16.94
CA PHE A 451 10.57 -2.62 -18.36
C PHE A 451 9.32 -1.97 -18.94
N THR A 452 9.53 -1.30 -20.06
CA THR A 452 8.48 -0.70 -20.89
C THR A 452 8.79 -1.00 -22.35
N THR A 453 7.88 -0.68 -23.24
CA THR A 453 8.02 -0.87 -24.69
C THR A 453 8.51 0.42 -25.35
N LYS A 454 9.18 0.30 -26.51
CA LYS A 454 9.65 1.45 -27.30
C LYS A 454 8.55 2.00 -28.21
N ASP A 455 7.76 1.09 -28.77
CA ASP A 455 6.86 1.31 -29.89
C ASP A 455 5.48 0.62 -29.75
N LEU A 456 5.31 -0.22 -28.72
CA LEU A 456 4.07 -0.96 -28.45
C LEU A 456 3.31 -0.40 -27.24
N ASN A 457 2.03 -0.76 -27.08
CA ASN A 457 1.29 -0.50 -25.84
C ASN A 457 1.69 -1.54 -24.77
N ILE A 458 2.30 -1.07 -23.68
CA ILE A 458 2.82 -1.94 -22.62
C ILE A 458 1.71 -2.70 -21.86
N TYR A 459 0.52 -2.12 -21.72
CA TYR A 459 -0.61 -2.79 -21.06
C TYR A 459 -1.21 -3.88 -21.95
N ALA A 460 -1.20 -3.68 -23.28
CA ALA A 460 -1.56 -4.72 -24.22
C ALA A 460 -0.57 -5.90 -24.19
N LEU A 461 0.73 -5.60 -24.02
CA LEU A 461 1.75 -6.64 -23.80
C LEU A 461 1.48 -7.41 -22.49
N ALA A 462 1.13 -6.73 -21.41
CA ALA A 462 0.77 -7.36 -20.16
C ALA A 462 -0.45 -8.30 -20.31
N ASP A 463 -1.51 -7.85 -21.01
CA ASP A 463 -2.69 -8.68 -21.30
C ASP A 463 -2.34 -9.88 -22.20
N ARG A 464 -1.43 -9.71 -23.16
CA ARG A 464 -0.98 -10.81 -24.02
C ARG A 464 -0.18 -11.85 -23.22
N MET A 465 0.71 -11.39 -22.35
CA MET A 465 1.45 -12.24 -21.42
C MET A 465 0.51 -12.98 -20.47
N ASN A 466 -0.56 -12.33 -20.00
CA ASN A 466 -1.59 -12.96 -19.17
C ASN A 466 -2.30 -14.11 -19.88
N LYS A 467 -2.60 -13.96 -21.18
CA LYS A 467 -3.16 -15.05 -22.00
C LYS A 467 -2.19 -16.23 -22.20
N LEU A 468 -0.89 -16.00 -22.03
CA LEU A 468 0.14 -17.05 -22.04
C LEU A 468 0.38 -17.64 -20.63
N GLY A 469 -0.37 -17.19 -19.62
CA GLY A 469 -0.28 -17.68 -18.24
C GLY A 469 0.59 -16.83 -17.32
N TRP A 470 1.17 -15.72 -17.80
CA TRP A 470 2.04 -14.85 -16.99
C TRP A 470 1.29 -13.71 -16.32
N VAL A 471 1.44 -13.60 -15.00
CA VAL A 471 0.87 -12.50 -14.22
C VAL A 471 1.98 -11.52 -13.88
N LEU A 472 2.08 -10.45 -14.67
CA LEU A 472 2.98 -9.33 -14.44
C LEU A 472 2.27 -8.21 -13.66
N SER A 473 3.02 -7.44 -12.89
CA SER A 473 2.45 -6.29 -12.18
C SER A 473 2.52 -5.06 -13.08
N THR A 474 1.37 -4.41 -13.31
CA THR A 474 1.27 -3.21 -14.13
C THR A 474 1.56 -1.95 -13.31
N LEU A 475 2.26 -1.00 -13.92
CA LEU A 475 2.70 0.26 -13.32
C LEU A 475 2.22 1.44 -14.15
N GLN A 476 2.15 2.61 -13.52
CA GLN A 476 1.78 3.87 -14.15
C GLN A 476 2.70 5.01 -13.71
N ASN A 477 2.73 6.08 -14.50
CA ASN A 477 3.56 7.27 -14.25
C ASN A 477 5.06 6.97 -14.09
N PRO A 478 5.71 6.36 -15.09
CA PRO A 478 5.25 6.13 -16.47
C PRO A 478 4.63 4.74 -16.69
N PRO A 479 3.93 4.51 -17.82
CA PRO A 479 3.45 3.18 -18.20
C PRO A 479 4.60 2.15 -18.26
N ALA A 480 4.48 1.10 -17.47
CA ALA A 480 5.48 0.04 -17.38
C ALA A 480 4.87 -1.24 -16.80
N VAL A 481 5.65 -2.30 -16.82
CA VAL A 481 5.39 -3.52 -16.05
C VAL A 481 6.64 -3.88 -15.27
N HIS A 482 6.45 -4.63 -14.19
CA HIS A 482 7.58 -5.27 -13.55
C HIS A 482 7.38 -6.76 -13.29
N MET A 483 8.52 -7.44 -13.16
CA MET A 483 8.64 -8.80 -12.64
C MET A 483 9.38 -8.74 -11.30
N CYS A 484 8.67 -8.98 -10.20
CA CYS A 484 9.28 -9.15 -8.88
C CYS A 484 9.73 -10.60 -8.73
N VAL A 485 11.05 -10.83 -8.75
CA VAL A 485 11.64 -12.16 -8.75
C VAL A 485 11.56 -12.80 -7.36
N THR A 486 11.06 -14.03 -7.34
CA THR A 486 10.94 -14.90 -6.16
C THR A 486 11.59 -16.26 -6.42
N LEU A 487 11.63 -17.15 -5.43
CA LEU A 487 12.21 -18.50 -5.59
C LEU A 487 11.54 -19.33 -6.70
N ASN A 488 10.24 -19.12 -6.96
CA ASN A 488 9.57 -19.88 -8.01
C ASN A 488 10.13 -19.55 -9.41
N HIS A 489 10.72 -18.37 -9.60
CA HIS A 489 11.34 -17.94 -10.85
C HIS A 489 12.76 -18.48 -11.05
N THR A 490 13.41 -18.98 -9.98
CA THR A 490 14.77 -19.52 -10.06
C THR A 490 14.80 -20.96 -10.56
N LYS A 491 13.62 -21.56 -10.81
CA LYS A 491 13.49 -22.92 -11.34
C LYS A 491 13.99 -23.00 -12.78
N THR A 492 14.55 -24.15 -13.13
CA THR A 492 15.13 -24.42 -14.45
C THR A 492 14.11 -24.18 -15.56
N GLY A 493 14.47 -23.39 -16.57
CA GLY A 493 13.64 -23.15 -17.76
C GLY A 493 12.62 -22.02 -17.62
N VAL A 494 12.34 -21.52 -16.42
CA VAL A 494 11.31 -20.47 -16.21
C VAL A 494 11.73 -19.16 -16.86
N VAL A 495 12.98 -18.72 -16.64
CA VAL A 495 13.48 -17.46 -17.23
C VAL A 495 13.59 -17.56 -18.75
N GLU A 496 14.07 -18.70 -19.26
CA GLU A 496 14.17 -18.93 -20.70
C GLU A 496 12.79 -18.94 -21.36
N ASN A 497 11.79 -19.57 -20.70
CA ASN A 497 10.42 -19.55 -21.18
C ASN A 497 9.83 -18.13 -21.16
N PHE A 498 10.02 -17.41 -20.05
CA PHE A 498 9.58 -16.02 -19.90
C PHE A 498 10.08 -15.15 -21.05
N LEU A 499 11.38 -15.16 -21.32
CA LEU A 499 11.99 -14.33 -22.36
C LEU A 499 11.54 -14.72 -23.76
N ARG A 500 11.33 -16.03 -24.01
CA ARG A 500 10.81 -16.51 -25.29
C ARG A 500 9.37 -16.03 -25.52
N GLU A 501 8.50 -16.25 -24.55
CA GLU A 501 7.08 -15.89 -24.64
C GLU A 501 6.88 -14.38 -24.63
N LEU A 502 7.73 -13.63 -23.92
CA LEU A 502 7.77 -12.17 -23.97
C LEU A 502 8.08 -11.66 -25.38
N ASN A 503 9.07 -12.24 -26.07
CA ASN A 503 9.36 -11.89 -27.46
C ASN A 503 8.20 -12.29 -28.39
N MET A 504 7.63 -13.48 -28.22
CA MET A 504 6.45 -13.91 -29.00
C MET A 504 5.27 -12.95 -28.83
N ALA A 505 5.00 -12.51 -27.60
CA ALA A 505 3.94 -11.55 -27.30
C ALA A 505 4.19 -10.18 -27.95
N CYS A 506 5.45 -9.73 -28.06
CA CYS A 506 5.79 -8.55 -28.84
C CYS A 506 5.51 -8.75 -30.34
N GLU A 507 5.95 -9.85 -30.93
CA GLU A 507 5.73 -10.14 -32.36
C GLU A 507 4.23 -10.28 -32.70
N ASP A 508 3.45 -10.85 -31.79
CA ASP A 508 1.99 -10.94 -31.92
C ASP A 508 1.33 -9.55 -31.97
N LEU A 509 1.79 -8.61 -31.15
CA LEU A 509 1.29 -7.23 -31.12
C LEU A 509 1.71 -6.43 -32.35
N VAL A 510 2.92 -6.64 -32.85
CA VAL A 510 3.40 -6.03 -34.10
C VAL A 510 2.56 -6.53 -35.28
N SER A 511 2.31 -7.84 -35.33
CA SER A 511 1.56 -8.48 -36.42
C SER A 511 0.06 -8.19 -36.36
N ASN A 512 -0.50 -7.98 -35.17
CA ASN A 512 -1.94 -7.77 -34.96
C ASN A 512 -2.19 -6.53 -34.08
N PRO A 513 -2.15 -5.32 -34.67
CA PRO A 513 -2.40 -4.07 -33.94
C PRO A 513 -3.77 -4.03 -33.23
N GLU A 514 -4.76 -4.79 -33.71
CA GLU A 514 -6.09 -4.91 -33.10
C GLU A 514 -6.04 -5.43 -31.65
N PHE A 515 -5.02 -6.22 -31.28
CA PHE A 515 -4.87 -6.69 -29.90
C PHE A 515 -4.63 -5.54 -28.92
N SER A 516 -4.03 -4.44 -29.38
CA SER A 516 -3.88 -3.24 -28.55
C SER A 516 -5.21 -2.54 -28.30
N GLN A 517 -6.15 -2.59 -29.26
CA GLN A 517 -7.47 -1.96 -29.14
C GLN A 517 -8.41 -2.73 -28.20
N HIS A 518 -8.20 -4.04 -28.06
CA HIS A 518 -9.01 -4.92 -27.20
C HIS A 518 -8.37 -5.19 -25.83
N SER A 519 -7.27 -4.51 -25.48
CA SER A 519 -6.64 -4.66 -24.18
C SER A 519 -7.54 -4.06 -23.09
N ARG A 520 -7.99 -4.92 -22.18
CA ARG A 520 -8.84 -4.52 -21.04
C ARG A 520 -8.06 -3.64 -20.10
N THR A 521 -6.80 -4.01 -19.83
CA THR A 521 -5.95 -3.26 -18.91
C THR A 521 -5.58 -1.89 -19.47
N ALA A 522 -5.26 -1.80 -20.78
CA ALA A 522 -5.06 -0.51 -21.44
C ALA A 522 -6.30 0.38 -21.33
N ALA A 523 -7.49 -0.16 -21.62
CA ALA A 523 -8.74 0.60 -21.52
C ALA A 523 -9.00 1.14 -20.11
N ILE A 524 -8.72 0.35 -19.06
CA ILE A 524 -8.85 0.81 -17.67
C ILE A 524 -7.87 1.97 -17.40
N TYR A 525 -6.58 1.81 -17.70
CA TYR A 525 -5.59 2.86 -17.44
C TYR A 525 -5.82 4.14 -18.27
N ASP A 526 -6.32 4.00 -19.50
CA ASP A 526 -6.69 5.13 -20.35
C ASP A 526 -7.91 5.88 -19.79
N MET A 527 -8.94 5.14 -19.34
CA MET A 527 -10.12 5.71 -18.67
C MET A 527 -9.73 6.46 -17.39
N VAL A 528 -8.90 5.84 -16.55
CA VAL A 528 -8.35 6.41 -15.30
C VAL A 528 -7.61 7.72 -15.58
N SER A 529 -6.80 7.74 -16.64
CA SER A 529 -6.03 8.92 -17.05
C SER A 529 -6.92 10.03 -17.61
N ALA A 530 -7.99 9.68 -18.32
CA ALA A 530 -8.93 10.63 -18.91
C ALA A 530 -9.82 11.32 -17.86
N VAL A 531 -10.28 10.59 -16.84
CA VAL A 531 -11.21 11.10 -15.82
C VAL A 531 -10.72 10.81 -14.37
N PRO A 532 -9.67 11.51 -13.89
CA PRO A 532 -9.13 11.29 -12.55
C PRO A 532 -10.13 11.54 -11.42
N ASP A 533 -11.12 12.41 -11.65
CA ASP A 533 -12.13 12.80 -10.66
C ASP A 533 -13.14 11.67 -10.34
N LEU A 534 -13.20 10.60 -11.14
CA LEU A 534 -14.06 9.43 -10.91
C LEU A 534 -13.35 8.26 -10.22
N MET A 535 -12.05 8.38 -9.92
CA MET A 535 -11.24 7.25 -9.44
C MET A 535 -11.74 6.63 -8.14
N GLU A 536 -12.23 7.42 -7.20
CA GLU A 536 -12.76 6.91 -5.94
C GLU A 536 -14.04 6.09 -6.19
N GLU A 537 -14.94 6.56 -7.07
CA GLU A 537 -16.15 5.82 -7.45
C GLU A 537 -15.85 4.53 -8.22
N ILE A 538 -14.89 4.57 -9.15
CA ILE A 538 -14.42 3.38 -9.89
C ILE A 538 -13.83 2.36 -8.92
N SER A 539 -13.01 2.80 -7.97
CA SER A 539 -12.41 1.94 -6.95
C SER A 539 -13.48 1.30 -6.05
N HIS A 540 -14.53 2.03 -5.68
CA HIS A 540 -15.65 1.46 -4.93
C HIS A 540 -16.34 0.34 -5.71
N MET A 541 -16.67 0.57 -6.99
CA MET A 541 -17.33 -0.46 -7.80
C MET A 541 -16.47 -1.72 -7.96
N TYR A 542 -15.17 -1.54 -8.17
CA TYR A 542 -14.23 -2.65 -8.27
C TYR A 542 -14.15 -3.44 -6.95
N LEU A 543 -14.08 -2.77 -5.80
CA LEU A 543 -14.05 -3.46 -4.49
C LEU A 543 -15.40 -4.08 -4.11
N ASP A 544 -16.53 -3.44 -4.45
CA ASP A 544 -17.88 -4.00 -4.28
C ASP A 544 -18.00 -5.32 -5.04
N SER A 545 -17.38 -5.42 -6.23
CA SER A 545 -17.40 -6.64 -7.04
C SER A 545 -16.70 -7.83 -6.38
N TYR A 546 -15.76 -7.62 -5.43
CA TYR A 546 -15.14 -8.72 -4.69
C TYR A 546 -16.13 -9.43 -3.76
N TYR A 547 -17.14 -8.70 -3.30
CA TYR A 547 -18.15 -9.18 -2.36
C TYR A 547 -19.52 -9.39 -3.04
N ALA A 548 -19.59 -9.20 -4.35
CA ALA A 548 -20.80 -9.46 -5.11
C ALA A 548 -21.09 -10.97 -5.16
N ILE A 549 -22.38 -11.31 -5.27
CA ILE A 549 -22.86 -12.69 -5.33
C ILE A 549 -23.75 -12.80 -6.58
N PRO A 550 -23.14 -12.91 -7.78
CA PRO A 550 -23.90 -12.90 -9.02
C PRO A 550 -24.84 -14.11 -9.08
N SER A 551 -25.97 -13.94 -9.78
CA SER A 551 -26.94 -15.02 -9.91
C SER A 551 -26.43 -16.10 -10.87
N PRO A 552 -26.76 -17.38 -10.64
CA PRO A 552 -26.39 -18.45 -11.54
C PRO A 552 -27.05 -18.29 -12.92
N PRO A 553 -26.35 -18.69 -14.00
CA PRO A 553 -26.92 -18.65 -15.35
C PRO A 553 -28.12 -19.62 -15.41
N GLY A 554 -29.32 -19.08 -15.69
CA GLY A 554 -30.55 -19.86 -15.81
C GLY A 554 -31.66 -19.55 -14.79
N GLY A 555 -31.53 -18.51 -13.96
CA GLY A 555 -32.66 -17.88 -13.25
C GLY A 555 -33.37 -18.74 -12.19
N ARG A 556 -32.84 -19.92 -11.84
CA ARG A 556 -33.36 -20.71 -10.72
C ARG A 556 -32.81 -20.14 -9.42
N THR A 557 -33.63 -19.31 -8.79
CA THR A 557 -33.48 -18.88 -7.41
C THR A 557 -33.38 -20.09 -6.48
N LEU A 558 -32.32 -20.11 -5.66
CA LEU A 558 -32.17 -21.04 -4.56
C LEU A 558 -33.38 -20.90 -3.62
N ASN A 559 -33.94 -22.05 -3.21
CA ASN A 559 -35.02 -22.10 -2.22
C ASN A 559 -34.54 -21.47 -0.91
N VAL A 560 -35.46 -20.84 -0.17
CA VAL A 560 -35.23 -20.13 1.11
C VAL A 560 -34.73 -21.06 2.24
N GLU A 561 -34.51 -22.35 1.95
CA GLU A 561 -34.18 -23.41 2.91
C GLU A 561 -32.72 -23.93 2.82
N GLY A 562 -31.77 -23.16 2.27
CA GLY A 562 -30.34 -23.53 2.35
C GLY A 562 -29.93 -24.83 1.62
N ARG A 563 -30.78 -25.40 0.76
CA ARG A 563 -30.44 -26.58 -0.05
C ARG A 563 -29.74 -26.16 -1.34
N LYS A 564 -28.42 -26.41 -1.44
CA LYS A 564 -27.82 -26.80 -2.72
C LYS A 564 -28.64 -27.98 -3.23
N LYS A 565 -29.31 -27.87 -4.38
CA LYS A 565 -29.85 -29.07 -5.04
C LYS A 565 -28.64 -29.92 -5.42
N SER A 566 -28.35 -30.95 -4.64
CA SER A 566 -27.47 -32.03 -5.07
C SER A 566 -28.02 -32.54 -6.40
N LEU A 567 -27.25 -32.41 -7.47
CA LEU A 567 -27.50 -33.11 -8.72
C LEU A 567 -27.32 -34.61 -8.46
N ILE A 568 -28.38 -35.29 -8.03
CA ILE A 568 -28.55 -36.72 -8.27
C ILE A 568 -29.18 -36.82 -9.67
N PRO A 569 -28.52 -37.42 -10.67
CA PRO A 569 -29.15 -37.60 -11.97
C PRO A 569 -30.20 -38.71 -11.87
N SER A 570 -31.47 -38.32 -11.77
CA SER A 570 -32.59 -39.23 -11.97
C SER A 570 -32.82 -39.44 -13.48
N LYS A 571 -32.12 -40.42 -14.06
CA LYS A 571 -32.59 -41.13 -15.26
C LYS A 571 -32.17 -42.60 -15.19
N ILE A 572 -33.05 -43.41 -14.57
CA ILE A 572 -33.31 -44.79 -14.98
C ILE A 572 -34.83 -44.90 -15.09
N ALA A 573 -35.32 -44.83 -16.32
CA ALA A 573 -36.50 -45.48 -16.89
C ALA A 573 -36.56 -45.10 -18.38
#